data_AF-A0A2D6D322-F1
#
_entry.id   AF-A0A2D6D322-F1
#
_cell.length_a   1.000
_cell.length_b   1.000
_cell.length_c   1.000
_cell.angle_alpha   90.00
_cell.angle_beta   90.00
_cell.angle_gamma   90.00
#
_symmetry.space_group_name_H-M   'P 1'
#
loop_
_entity.id
_entity.type
_entity.pdbx_description
1 polymer ?
#
loop_
_entity_poly.entity_id
_entity_poly.type
_entity_poly.pdbx_seq_one_letter_code
_entity_poly.pdbx_strand_id
1 'polypeptide(L)'
;MLALALVVCGAATADITEEDIVGYWPLDDGAGDTAADLSGNAHDGAITDGDWVAGQFGGGLEFNGASTYIEVLHHEDFNLGDQFTLAAWAMTNLLVHQHIGLPRKEAEY
;
A
#
# COMPACT_ATOMS: atom_id res chain seq x y z
N MET A 1 50.78 6.09 -24.96
CA MET A 1 49.51 5.43 -25.31
C MET A 1 48.51 5.80 -24.21
N LEU A 2 47.62 6.76 -24.45
CA LEU A 2 46.62 7.17 -23.47
C LEU A 2 45.43 6.21 -23.57
N ALA A 3 45.09 5.51 -22.49
CA ALA A 3 43.86 4.73 -22.43
C ALA A 3 42.74 5.64 -21.92
N LEU A 4 41.73 5.87 -22.76
CA LEU A 4 40.49 6.53 -22.37
C LEU A 4 39.50 5.42 -21.96
N ALA A 5 39.13 5.36 -20.69
CA ALA A 5 38.08 4.46 -20.22
C ALA A 5 36.74 5.21 -20.28
N LEU A 6 35.86 4.79 -21.18
CA LEU A 6 34.46 5.21 -21.21
C LEU A 6 33.70 4.36 -20.19
N VAL A 7 33.27 4.97 -19.09
CA VAL A 7 32.28 4.35 -18.19
C VAL A 7 30.91 4.57 -18.83
N VAL A 8 30.39 3.52 -19.47
CA VAL A 8 28.97 3.48 -19.82
C VAL A 8 28.22 3.11 -18.54
N CYS A 9 27.54 4.09 -17.96
CA CYS A 9 26.52 3.81 -16.95
C CYS A 9 25.31 3.25 -17.70
N GLY A 10 25.11 1.93 -17.67
CA GLY A 10 23.89 1.33 -18.21
C GLY A 10 22.70 1.84 -17.41
N ALA A 11 21.75 2.50 -18.08
CA ALA A 11 20.46 2.75 -17.45
C ALA A 11 19.81 1.39 -17.17
N ALA A 12 19.68 1.01 -15.90
CA ALA A 12 18.83 -0.09 -15.52
C ALA A 12 17.38 0.40 -15.67
N THR A 13 16.65 -0.13 -16.65
CA THR A 13 15.20 0.02 -16.69
C THR A 13 14.63 -1.03 -15.75
N ALA A 14 13.94 -0.59 -14.70
CA ALA A 14 13.09 -1.47 -13.89
C ALA A 14 11.67 -1.30 -14.45
N ASP A 15 11.39 -2.00 -15.54
CA ASP A 15 10.01 -2.18 -15.98
C ASP A 15 9.39 -3.22 -15.05
N ILE A 16 8.29 -2.86 -14.41
CA ILE A 16 7.44 -3.86 -13.74
C ILE A 16 6.58 -4.45 -14.85
N THR A 17 6.91 -5.66 -15.30
CA THR A 17 6.01 -6.38 -16.20
C THR A 17 4.86 -6.96 -15.39
N GLU A 18 3.68 -7.11 -16.00
CA GLU A 18 2.53 -7.75 -15.32
C GLU A 18 2.89 -9.17 -14.85
N GLU A 19 3.83 -9.83 -15.53
CA GLU A 19 4.35 -11.17 -15.18
C GLU A 19 5.17 -11.18 -13.88
N ASP A 20 5.74 -10.05 -13.47
CA ASP A 20 6.57 -9.94 -12.26
C ASP A 20 5.76 -9.53 -11.01
N ILE A 21 4.48 -9.20 -11.19
CA ILE A 21 3.60 -8.77 -10.10
C ILE A 21 3.00 -10.01 -9.44
N VAL A 22 3.34 -10.24 -8.17
CA VAL A 22 2.78 -11.35 -7.40
C VAL A 22 1.31 -11.10 -7.00
N GLY A 23 0.94 -9.86 -6.71
CA GLY A 23 -0.45 -9.50 -6.38
C GLY A 23 -0.73 -8.03 -6.62
N TYR A 24 -1.92 -7.73 -7.15
CA TYR A 24 -2.36 -6.36 -7.46
C TYR A 24 -3.84 -6.16 -7.15
N TRP A 25 -4.12 -5.41 -6.10
CA TRP A 25 -5.47 -5.05 -5.66
C TRP A 25 -5.70 -3.55 -5.88
N PRO A 26 -6.36 -3.14 -6.98
CA PRO A 26 -6.64 -1.73 -7.25
C PRO A 26 -7.72 -1.16 -6.31
N LEU A 27 -8.57 -2.02 -5.75
CA LEU A 27 -9.74 -1.66 -4.93
C LEU A 27 -10.80 -0.84 -5.71
N ASP A 28 -10.97 -1.17 -7.00
CA ASP A 28 -11.93 -0.55 -7.90
C ASP A 28 -13.26 -1.32 -8.02
N ASP A 29 -13.45 -2.42 -7.28
CA ASP A 29 -14.62 -3.30 -7.39
C ASP A 29 -15.93 -2.59 -7.00
N GLY A 30 -15.86 -1.70 -5.99
CA GLY A 30 -16.93 -0.78 -5.61
C GLY A 30 -18.16 -1.41 -4.94
N ALA A 31 -18.19 -2.73 -4.77
CA ALA A 31 -19.22 -3.46 -4.04
C ALA A 31 -18.77 -4.88 -3.67
N GLY A 32 -19.46 -5.49 -2.70
CA GLY A 32 -19.22 -6.87 -2.27
C GLY A 32 -18.07 -7.00 -1.26
N ASP A 33 -17.75 -8.25 -0.93
CA ASP A 33 -16.82 -8.59 0.16
C ASP A 33 -15.51 -9.19 -0.38
N THR A 34 -15.14 -8.84 -1.61
CA THR A 34 -13.96 -9.37 -2.29
C THR A 34 -13.20 -8.22 -2.95
N ALA A 35 -11.90 -8.14 -2.67
CA ALA A 35 -10.95 -7.31 -3.39
C ALA A 35 -10.30 -8.17 -4.48
N ALA A 36 -10.59 -7.90 -5.74
CA ALA A 36 -10.08 -8.70 -6.84
C ALA A 36 -8.58 -8.51 -7.02
N ASP A 37 -7.86 -9.62 -7.23
CA ASP A 37 -6.47 -9.62 -7.65
C ASP A 37 -6.39 -9.57 -9.19
N LEU A 38 -5.90 -8.44 -9.71
CA LEU A 38 -5.72 -8.23 -11.15
C LEU A 38 -4.31 -8.58 -11.63
N SER A 39 -3.45 -9.18 -10.79
CA SER A 39 -2.16 -9.71 -11.24
C SER A 39 -2.31 -10.94 -12.15
N GLY A 40 -3.47 -11.61 -12.09
CA GLY A 40 -3.71 -12.87 -12.78
C GLY A 40 -3.32 -14.12 -11.98
N ASN A 41 -2.82 -13.96 -10.76
CA ASN A 41 -2.40 -15.07 -9.89
C ASN A 41 -3.51 -15.59 -8.96
N ALA A 42 -4.71 -15.00 -9.03
CA ALA A 42 -5.90 -15.41 -8.29
C ALA A 42 -5.77 -15.31 -6.76
N HIS A 43 -5.07 -14.29 -6.29
CA HIS A 43 -4.93 -13.97 -4.86
C HIS A 43 -6.02 -13.01 -4.37
N ASP A 44 -7.28 -13.28 -4.71
CA ASP A 44 -8.40 -12.44 -4.28
C ASP A 44 -8.46 -12.33 -2.75
N GLY A 45 -8.68 -11.10 -2.26
CA GLY A 45 -8.75 -10.80 -0.84
C GLY A 45 -10.19 -10.80 -0.32
N ALA A 46 -10.44 -11.44 0.83
CA ALA A 46 -11.73 -11.38 1.51
C ALA A 46 -11.80 -10.13 2.41
N ILE A 47 -12.85 -9.32 2.23
CA ILE A 47 -13.06 -8.08 2.98
C ILE A 47 -13.87 -8.35 4.23
N THR A 48 -13.43 -7.80 5.37
CA THR A 48 -14.20 -7.78 6.63
C THR A 48 -14.44 -6.34 7.05
N ASP A 49 -15.69 -6.00 7.37
CA ASP A 49 -16.12 -4.68 7.90
C ASP A 49 -15.60 -3.47 7.09
N GLY A 50 -15.47 -3.61 5.76
CA GLY A 50 -14.96 -2.56 4.88
C GLY A 50 -16.06 -1.88 4.08
N ASP A 51 -15.95 -0.56 3.94
CA ASP A 51 -16.83 0.25 3.09
C ASP A 51 -16.07 0.75 1.85
N TRP A 52 -16.68 0.59 0.68
CA TRP A 52 -16.14 1.07 -0.59
C TRP A 52 -16.29 2.59 -0.69
N VAL A 53 -15.20 3.28 -1.04
CA VAL A 53 -15.10 4.74 -1.14
C VAL A 53 -14.40 5.16 -2.43
N ALA A 54 -14.35 6.47 -2.71
CA ALA A 54 -13.50 6.98 -3.79
C ALA A 54 -12.03 7.01 -3.31
N GLY A 55 -11.13 6.45 -4.13
CA GLY A 55 -9.69 6.45 -3.86
C GLY A 55 -8.96 7.62 -4.51
N GLN A 56 -7.63 7.60 -4.43
CA GLN A 56 -6.78 8.54 -5.16
C GLN A 56 -6.98 8.42 -6.68
N PHE A 57 -7.19 7.19 -7.14
CA PHE A 57 -7.61 6.84 -8.49
C PHE A 57 -8.77 5.86 -8.34
N GLY A 58 -9.85 6.04 -9.08
CA GLY A 58 -11.00 5.13 -9.04
C GLY A 58 -11.61 4.98 -7.63
N GLY A 59 -11.73 3.74 -7.18
CA GLY A 59 -12.24 3.32 -5.89
C GLY A 59 -11.16 3.15 -4.82
N GLY A 60 -11.61 2.73 -3.64
CA GLY A 60 -10.78 2.44 -2.48
C GLY A 60 -11.62 1.79 -1.39
N LEU A 61 -10.96 1.33 -0.33
CA LEU A 61 -11.61 0.77 0.85
C LEU A 61 -11.27 1.62 2.07
N GLU A 62 -12.28 2.01 2.85
CA GLU A 62 -12.09 2.72 4.12
C GLU A 62 -11.79 1.73 5.24
N PHE A 63 -10.71 1.99 5.99
CA PHE A 63 -10.29 1.17 7.13
C PHE A 63 -10.58 1.89 8.44
N ASN A 64 -11.38 1.28 9.31
CA ASN A 64 -11.80 1.88 10.59
C ASN A 64 -10.72 1.80 11.71
N GLY A 65 -9.60 1.13 11.46
CA GLY A 65 -8.50 0.97 12.42
C GLY A 65 -8.78 0.01 13.58
N ALA A 66 -9.89 -0.74 13.54
CA ALA A 66 -10.30 -1.66 14.60
C ALA A 66 -10.60 -3.08 14.07
N SER A 67 -11.50 -3.19 13.09
CA SER A 67 -11.98 -4.48 12.56
C SER A 67 -11.92 -4.58 11.04
N THR A 68 -11.70 -3.49 10.32
CA THR A 68 -11.58 -3.55 8.86
C THR A 68 -10.25 -4.17 8.44
N TYR A 69 -10.30 -5.22 7.62
CA TYR A 69 -9.12 -5.78 6.96
C TYR A 69 -9.50 -6.50 5.66
N ILE A 70 -8.49 -6.71 4.82
CA ILE A 70 -8.55 -7.61 3.68
C ILE A 70 -7.64 -8.79 4.00
N GLU A 71 -8.18 -10.00 4.00
CA GLU A 71 -7.42 -11.23 4.17
C GLU A 71 -7.15 -11.87 2.81
N VAL A 72 -5.88 -11.99 2.46
CA VAL A 72 -5.42 -12.82 1.35
C VAL A 72 -4.86 -14.09 1.96
N LEU A 73 -5.41 -15.24 1.56
CA LEU A 73 -4.95 -16.52 2.08
C LEU A 73 -3.50 -16.78 1.67
N HIS A 74 -2.77 -17.47 2.54
CA HIS A 74 -1.40 -17.84 2.26
C HIS A 74 -1.32 -18.70 0.98
N HIS A 75 -0.34 -18.36 0.13
CA HIS A 75 0.04 -19.08 -1.07
C HIS A 75 1.56 -19.13 -1.20
N GLU A 76 2.08 -20.09 -1.97
CA GLU A 76 3.52 -20.25 -2.16
C GLU A 76 4.17 -19.07 -2.88
N ASP A 77 3.42 -18.32 -3.69
CA ASP A 77 3.90 -17.09 -4.34
C ASP A 77 4.28 -16.00 -3.33
N PHE A 78 3.68 -16.04 -2.13
CA PHE A 78 4.00 -15.14 -1.02
C PHE A 78 5.15 -15.64 -0.15
N ASN A 79 5.85 -16.71 -0.53
CA ASN A 79 7.16 -17.06 0.01
C ASN A 79 8.23 -16.12 -0.57
N LEU A 80 8.01 -14.83 -0.38
CA LEU A 80 8.90 -13.76 -0.78
C LEU A 80 10.24 -14.02 -0.09
N GLY A 81 11.29 -14.24 -0.89
CA GLY A 81 12.63 -14.52 -0.38
C GLY A 81 13.24 -13.32 0.35
N ASP A 82 14.55 -13.12 0.20
CA ASP A 82 15.24 -12.04 0.93
C ASP A 82 14.86 -10.62 0.47
N GLN A 83 14.21 -10.48 -0.70
CA GLN A 83 13.92 -9.19 -1.32
C GLN A 83 12.52 -9.18 -1.94
N PHE A 84 11.76 -8.13 -1.65
CA PHE A 84 10.46 -7.85 -2.27
C PHE A 84 10.20 -6.33 -2.27
N THR A 85 9.23 -5.91 -3.06
CA THR A 85 8.73 -4.52 -3.08
C THR A 85 7.23 -4.52 -2.81
N LEU A 86 6.78 -3.57 -2.01
CA LEU A 86 5.36 -3.29 -1.77
C LEU A 86 5.10 -1.81 -2.03
N ALA A 87 4.03 -1.50 -2.75
CA ALA A 87 3.58 -0.13 -3.02
C ALA A 87 2.07 -0.05 -2.81
N ALA A 88 1.61 1.06 -2.21
CA ALA A 88 0.19 1.30 -1.96
C ALA A 88 -0.10 2.81 -1.91
N TRP A 89 -1.34 3.18 -2.27
CA TRP A 89 -1.90 4.49 -1.98
C TRP A 89 -2.70 4.41 -0.67
N ALA A 90 -2.40 5.29 0.27
CA ALA A 90 -3.12 5.38 1.53
C ALA A 90 -3.45 6.84 1.84
N MET A 91 -4.72 7.11 2.13
CA MET A 91 -5.17 8.38 2.69
C MET A 91 -5.32 8.21 4.19
N THR A 92 -4.60 9.01 4.98
CA THR A 92 -4.73 9.01 6.43
C THR A 92 -5.56 10.20 6.87
N ASN A 93 -6.56 9.95 7.71
CA ASN A 93 -7.24 11.03 8.40
C ASN A 93 -6.28 11.59 9.45
N LEU A 94 -6.05 12.91 9.42
CA LEU A 94 -5.21 13.57 10.41
C LEU A 94 -5.83 13.31 11.79
N LEU A 95 -5.15 12.51 12.63
CA LEU A 95 -5.47 12.48 14.04
C LEU A 95 -5.27 13.90 14.55
N VAL A 96 -6.34 14.53 15.06
CA VAL A 96 -6.22 15.82 15.72
C VAL A 96 -5.18 15.62 16.83
N HIS A 97 -4.07 16.33 16.72
CA HIS A 97 -2.99 16.28 17.70
C HIS A 97 -3.60 16.63 19.06
N GLN A 98 -3.67 15.67 19.99
CA GLN A 98 -3.99 15.96 21.39
C GLN A 98 -2.82 16.74 21.98
N HIS A 99 -2.80 18.05 21.78
CA HIS A 99 -2.07 18.91 22.68
C HIS A 99 -2.79 18.90 24.02
N ILE A 100 -2.42 17.97 24.90
CA ILE A 100 -2.52 18.22 26.34
C ILE A 100 -1.57 19.37 26.62
N GLY A 101 -2.09 20.60 26.51
CA GLY A 101 -1.45 21.76 27.09
C GLY A 101 -1.40 21.52 28.59
N LEU A 102 -0.21 21.43 29.17
CA LEU A 102 -0.08 21.56 30.62
C LEU A 102 -0.68 22.93 30.98
N PRO A 103 -1.61 23.03 31.95
CA PRO A 103 -2.03 24.33 32.43
C PRO A 103 -0.80 25.02 33.00
N ARG A 104 -0.29 26.03 32.29
CA ARG A 104 0.75 26.89 32.84
C ARG A 104 0.07 27.67 33.97
N LYS A 105 0.38 27.33 35.21
CA LYS A 105 -0.04 28.13 36.37
C LYS A 105 0.74 29.44 36.31
N GLU A 106 0.12 30.50 35.80
CA GLU A 106 0.56 31.85 36.13
C GLU A 106 0.16 32.07 37.59
N ALA A 107 1.18 32.12 38.46
CA ALA A 107 0.98 32.62 39.80
C ALA A 107 0.85 34.14 39.68
N GLU A 108 -0.37 34.64 39.83
CA GLU A 108 -0.58 36.02 40.23
C GLU A 108 -0.34 36.16 41.74
N TYR A 109 0.51 37.14 42.07
CA TYR A 109 0.92 37.68 43.38
C TYR A 109 1.91 36.88 44.24
#